data_AF-A0A851MDE7-F1
#
_entry.id   AF-A0A851MDE7-F1
#
_cell.length_a   1.000
_cell.length_b   1.000
_cell.length_c   1.000
_cell.angle_alpha   90.00
_cell.angle_beta   90.00
_cell.angle_gamma   90.00
#
_symmetry.space_group_name_H-M   'P 1'
#
loop_
_entity.id
_entity.type
_entity.pdbx_description
1 polymer ?
#
loop_
_entity_poly.entity_id
_entity_poly.type
_entity_poly.pdbx_seq_one_letter_code
_entity_poly.pdbx_strand_id
1 'polypeptide(L)'
;DPPAVGLHPCASDPMGSRHFPARTVLFEKESNGVTYRVPALLYLPCVAKLLAFAEERLSADDAHANLLVMRRGTIYGSYVEWEDMRVLETATLQHHRSMNPCPLYDEFTGTLFLFFITVLGRTPEAYQIVTGQNVTRLCCVTSADQGLSWSTATDLTQQVIGTTIKDWATFALGPGHGIQLRSGRLLVPAYSYHIDCKECFGQLCKTTPHSFAFYSDDHGRGWRFGEFIPNLQTGECQLVSVDEEDGSNVLYCNARSPLGFRVQALSTDDGAVFHRGQLVQRLVEPPHGCHGSVIGFPAPFVYVPTTSQDSVLSLRGSARRLLPGMLRGFRVTLVHEDPAATPSPTPFFQAPTWILYSHPTSPISRVNMGVHLSTFPRDAESWTEPWVIYEGPSAYSDLAYMELPYREAPVAGGTAIAFACLYENGTRSPYEQISFSMFTLHDVLQNIPLAATAPRRARQHHGKRRSCLMS
;
A
#
# COMPACT_ATOMS: atom_id res chain seq x y z
N ASP A 1 -35.16 41.41 44.18
CA ASP A 1 -35.15 41.03 42.76
C ASP A 1 -33.77 41.26 42.12
N PRO A 2 -32.97 40.22 41.90
CA PRO A 2 -31.85 40.27 40.97
C PRO A 2 -32.31 39.87 39.55
N PRO A 3 -31.66 40.37 38.49
CA PRO A 3 -32.09 40.08 37.12
C PRO A 3 -31.67 38.68 36.67
N ALA A 4 -32.53 38.07 35.86
CA ALA A 4 -32.40 36.73 35.31
C ALA A 4 -31.20 36.59 34.36
N VAL A 5 -30.39 35.55 34.60
CA VAL A 5 -29.32 35.10 33.69
C VAL A 5 -29.97 34.35 32.53
N GLY A 6 -29.86 34.92 31.32
CA GLY A 6 -30.26 34.25 30.09
C GLY A 6 -29.28 33.13 29.75
N LEU A 7 -29.75 31.89 29.76
CA LEU A 7 -29.07 30.73 29.18
C LEU A 7 -29.13 30.85 27.66
N HIS A 8 -28.00 31.17 27.03
CA HIS A 8 -27.80 30.95 25.60
C HIS A 8 -27.62 29.45 25.36
N PRO A 9 -28.33 28.83 24.40
CA PRO A 9 -28.06 27.45 24.01
C PRO A 9 -26.68 27.38 23.35
N CYS A 10 -25.82 26.50 23.85
CA CYS A 10 -24.59 26.10 23.16
C CYS A 10 -24.94 25.73 21.72
N ALA A 11 -24.28 26.40 20.78
CA ALA A 11 -24.26 25.97 19.39
C ALA A 11 -23.71 24.53 19.35
N SER A 12 -24.52 23.63 18.81
CA SER A 12 -24.14 22.27 18.47
C SER A 12 -22.97 22.31 17.48
N ASP A 13 -21.84 21.76 17.89
CA ASP A 13 -20.65 21.55 17.06
C ASP A 13 -21.00 20.56 15.93
N PRO A 14 -20.91 20.92 14.63
CA PRO A 14 -21.19 20.00 13.53
C PRO A 14 -19.91 19.29 13.05
N MET A 15 -18.98 19.00 13.97
CA MET A 15 -17.83 18.13 13.68
C MET A 15 -18.08 16.75 14.26
N GLY A 16 -18.55 15.83 13.42
CA GLY A 16 -18.59 14.41 13.79
C GLY A 16 -17.21 13.98 14.31
N SER A 17 -17.20 13.28 15.44
CA SER A 17 -15.98 12.71 16.02
C SER A 17 -15.20 11.96 14.95
N ARG A 18 -13.97 12.39 14.66
CA ARG A 18 -13.06 11.67 13.76
C ARG A 18 -12.71 10.33 14.41
N HIS A 19 -13.00 9.24 13.72
CA HIS A 19 -12.70 7.90 14.19
C HIS A 19 -11.30 7.48 13.72
N PHE A 20 -10.50 6.95 14.65
CA PHE A 20 -9.18 6.38 14.39
C PHE A 20 -9.19 4.91 14.83
N PRO A 21 -8.55 4.00 14.09
CA PRO A 21 -8.45 2.61 14.51
C PRO A 21 -7.59 2.47 15.76
N ALA A 22 -7.78 1.37 16.50
CA ALA A 22 -6.91 1.02 17.62
C ALA A 22 -5.45 0.86 17.14
N ARG A 23 -4.51 1.31 17.98
CA ARG A 23 -3.10 1.40 17.64
C ARG A 23 -2.22 0.78 18.71
N THR A 24 -1.27 -0.04 18.30
CA THR A 24 -0.24 -0.66 19.16
C THR A 24 1.14 -0.24 18.67
N VAL A 25 2.01 0.25 19.56
CA VAL A 25 3.40 0.54 19.21
C VAL A 25 4.20 -0.77 19.22
N LEU A 26 4.84 -1.12 18.11
CA LEU A 26 5.61 -2.38 18.00
C LEU A 26 7.11 -2.16 18.14
N PHE A 27 7.59 -1.03 17.62
CA PHE A 27 8.99 -0.65 17.70
C PHE A 27 9.06 0.82 18.12
N GLU A 28 9.82 1.11 19.16
CA GLU A 28 9.91 2.45 19.74
C GLU A 28 11.37 2.86 19.85
N LYS A 29 11.65 4.13 19.57
CA LYS A 29 12.98 4.70 19.72
C LYS A 29 13.49 4.52 21.16
N GLU A 30 14.70 4.01 21.28
CA GLU A 30 15.35 3.80 22.56
C GLU A 30 16.01 5.08 23.10
N SER A 31 16.20 5.14 24.42
CA SER A 31 16.86 6.26 25.09
C SER A 31 18.33 6.45 24.69
N ASN A 32 18.99 5.38 24.22
CA ASN A 32 20.38 5.40 23.74
C ASN A 32 20.51 5.97 22.31
N GLY A 33 19.40 6.28 21.63
CA GLY A 33 19.37 6.83 20.28
C GLY A 33 19.05 5.82 19.16
N VAL A 34 19.00 4.51 19.46
CA VAL A 34 18.55 3.48 18.51
C VAL A 34 17.13 3.79 18.05
N THR A 35 16.92 3.72 16.74
CA THR A 35 15.62 3.96 16.10
C THR A 35 15.25 2.79 15.20
N TYR A 36 13.95 2.57 15.05
CA TYR A 36 13.41 1.57 14.14
C TYR A 36 12.70 2.24 12.98
N ARG A 37 13.02 1.83 11.76
CA ARG A 37 12.50 2.43 10.53
C ARG A 37 12.22 1.39 9.46
N VAL A 38 11.58 1.81 8.38
CA VAL A 38 11.34 0.98 7.18
C VAL A 38 10.52 -0.27 7.51
N PRO A 39 9.23 -0.10 7.86
CA PRO A 39 8.36 -1.21 8.21
C PRO A 39 8.09 -2.13 7.02
N ALA A 40 8.02 -3.42 7.28
CA ALA A 40 7.44 -4.40 6.35
C ALA A 40 6.54 -5.37 7.11
N LEU A 41 5.42 -5.77 6.50
CA LEU A 41 4.38 -6.57 7.13
C LEU A 41 3.96 -7.71 6.19
N LEU A 42 3.92 -8.93 6.73
CA LEU A 42 3.49 -10.11 5.97
C LEU A 42 2.45 -10.89 6.77
N TYR A 43 1.31 -11.19 6.14
CA TYR A 43 0.27 -12.05 6.70
C TYR A 43 0.44 -13.50 6.23
N LEU A 44 0.32 -14.45 7.16
CA LEU A 44 0.38 -15.89 6.92
C LEU A 44 -1.02 -16.50 7.14
N PRO A 45 -1.83 -16.68 6.08
CA PRO A 45 -3.21 -17.12 6.21
C PRO A 45 -3.33 -18.53 6.79
N CYS A 46 -2.40 -19.43 6.47
CA CYS A 46 -2.42 -20.82 6.90
C CYS A 46 -2.39 -21.02 8.42
N VAL A 47 -1.91 -20.02 9.17
CA VAL A 47 -1.77 -20.06 10.64
C VAL A 47 -2.27 -18.80 11.34
N ALA A 48 -2.95 -17.90 10.61
CA ALA A 48 -3.44 -16.62 11.11
C ALA A 48 -2.38 -15.83 11.91
N LYS A 49 -1.18 -15.67 11.32
CA LYS A 49 -0.07 -14.91 11.92
C LYS A 49 0.35 -13.71 11.07
N LEU A 50 0.84 -12.68 11.74
CA LEU A 50 1.53 -11.55 11.10
C LEU A 50 3.02 -11.58 11.46
N LEU A 51 3.86 -11.23 10.49
CA LEU A 51 5.28 -10.98 10.69
C LEU A 51 5.53 -9.50 10.41
N ALA A 52 5.94 -8.75 11.43
CA ALA A 52 6.31 -7.35 11.32
C ALA A 52 7.83 -7.22 11.37
N PHE A 53 8.42 -6.58 10.37
CA PHE A 53 9.85 -6.35 10.24
C PHE A 53 10.17 -4.85 10.28
N ALA A 54 11.37 -4.52 10.73
CA ALA A 54 11.91 -3.18 10.67
C ALA A 54 13.45 -3.21 10.57
N GLU A 55 14.04 -2.12 10.08
CA GLU A 55 15.45 -1.84 10.28
C GLU A 55 15.68 -1.34 11.71
N GLU A 56 16.64 -1.94 12.40
CA GLU A 56 17.28 -1.34 13.56
C GLU A 56 18.39 -0.41 13.07
N ARG A 57 18.40 0.82 13.58
CA ARG A 57 19.40 1.83 13.24
C ARG A 57 20.01 2.45 14.48
N LEU A 58 21.32 2.72 14.44
CA LEU A 58 22.04 3.38 15.53
C LEU A 58 21.65 4.87 15.70
N SER A 59 21.06 5.46 14.66
CA SER A 59 20.31 6.72 14.72
C SER A 59 19.32 6.77 13.55
N ALA A 60 18.53 7.83 13.43
CA ALA A 60 17.55 7.98 12.35
C ALA A 60 18.16 8.07 10.93
N ASP A 61 19.48 8.27 10.81
CA ASP A 61 20.20 8.35 9.53
C ASP A 61 20.20 7.01 8.78
N ASP A 62 19.96 7.04 7.47
CA ASP A 62 19.92 5.85 6.61
C ASP A 62 21.28 5.12 6.58
N ALA A 63 22.40 5.85 6.67
CA ALA A 63 23.75 5.27 6.71
C ALA A 63 24.08 4.59 8.06
N HIS A 64 23.22 4.77 9.07
CA HIS A 64 23.35 4.17 10.40
C HIS A 64 22.44 2.96 10.62
N ALA A 65 21.78 2.45 9.58
CA ALA A 65 21.18 1.12 9.64
C ALA A 65 22.21 0.06 10.06
N ASN A 66 21.73 -0.96 10.76
CA ASN A 66 22.56 -1.99 11.38
C ASN A 66 22.06 -3.38 10.95
N LEU A 67 20.95 -3.80 11.56
CA LEU A 67 20.37 -5.13 11.43
C LEU A 67 18.88 -5.04 11.13
N LEU A 68 18.29 -6.17 10.75
CA LEU A 68 16.84 -6.32 10.66
C LEU A 68 16.31 -6.93 11.95
N VAL A 69 15.17 -6.45 12.40
CA VAL A 69 14.42 -6.99 13.55
C VAL A 69 13.04 -7.42 13.10
N MET A 70 12.45 -8.36 13.85
CA MET A 70 11.08 -8.82 13.61
C MET A 70 10.29 -9.02 14.90
N ARG A 71 8.97 -8.94 14.79
CA ARG A 71 7.99 -9.46 15.76
C ARG A 71 7.01 -10.38 15.06
N ARG A 72 6.55 -11.42 15.77
CA ARG A 72 5.52 -12.35 15.31
C ARG A 72 4.24 -12.06 16.06
N GLY A 73 3.13 -11.89 15.35
CA GLY A 73 1.82 -11.59 15.90
C GLY A 73 0.85 -12.76 15.67
N THR A 74 0.12 -13.17 16.70
CA THR A 74 -0.99 -14.15 16.57
C THR A 74 -2.30 -13.40 16.56
N ILE A 75 -3.13 -13.63 15.53
CA ILE A 75 -4.42 -12.95 15.38
C ILE A 75 -5.50 -13.67 16.17
N TYR A 76 -6.25 -12.90 16.97
CA TYR A 76 -7.40 -13.36 17.74
C TYR A 76 -8.60 -12.49 17.42
N GLY A 77 -9.36 -12.86 16.38
CA GLY A 77 -10.48 -12.04 15.90
C GLY A 77 -10.00 -10.64 15.52
N SER A 78 -10.45 -9.62 16.26
CA SER A 78 -10.15 -8.21 15.98
C SER A 78 -8.93 -7.64 16.72
N TYR A 79 -8.07 -8.48 17.32
CA TYR A 79 -6.80 -8.02 17.91
C TYR A 79 -5.63 -8.96 17.60
N VAL A 80 -4.41 -8.49 17.85
CA VAL A 80 -3.17 -9.24 17.62
C VAL A 80 -2.33 -9.25 18.89
N GLU A 81 -1.88 -10.43 19.31
CA GLU A 81 -0.92 -10.60 20.39
C GLU A 81 0.49 -10.75 19.81
N TRP A 82 1.40 -9.86 20.18
CA TRP A 82 2.76 -9.80 19.64
C TRP A 82 3.77 -10.46 20.57
N GLU A 83 4.60 -11.33 20.00
CA GLU A 83 5.80 -11.86 20.66
C GLU A 83 6.86 -10.75 20.83
N ASP A 84 7.86 -11.05 21.67
CA ASP A 84 9.04 -10.21 21.84
C ASP A 84 9.80 -10.00 20.52
N MET A 85 10.41 -8.83 20.41
CA MET A 85 11.25 -8.48 19.27
C MET A 85 12.47 -9.41 19.20
N ARG A 86 12.78 -9.86 17.98
CA ARG A 86 13.95 -10.70 17.69
C ARG A 86 14.82 -10.04 16.64
N VAL A 87 16.13 -10.12 16.84
CA VAL A 87 17.12 -9.72 15.83
C VAL A 87 17.28 -10.84 14.82
N LEU A 88 17.32 -10.50 13.53
CA LEU A 88 17.57 -11.45 12.45
C LEU A 88 19.07 -11.56 12.18
N GLU A 89 19.78 -12.25 13.07
CA GLU A 89 21.24 -12.38 13.03
C GLU A 89 21.77 -13.01 11.74
N THR A 90 20.97 -13.85 11.06
CA THR A 90 21.37 -14.50 9.82
C THR A 90 21.13 -13.64 8.58
N ALA A 91 20.35 -12.56 8.68
CA ALA A 91 20.01 -11.64 7.60
C ALA A 91 21.05 -10.51 7.49
N THR A 92 22.32 -10.87 7.38
CA THR A 92 23.45 -9.93 7.29
C THR A 92 24.61 -10.48 6.46
N LEU A 93 25.45 -9.59 5.94
CA LEU A 93 26.76 -9.91 5.38
C LEU A 93 27.85 -9.22 6.22
N GLN A 94 29.00 -9.88 6.35
CA GLN A 94 30.11 -9.35 7.13
C GLN A 94 30.50 -7.94 6.64
N HIS A 95 30.67 -7.00 7.58
CA HIS A 95 30.99 -5.59 7.32
C HIS A 95 29.94 -4.79 6.53
N HIS A 96 28.74 -5.33 6.33
CA HIS A 96 27.64 -4.62 5.70
C HIS A 96 26.55 -4.29 6.74
N ARG A 97 25.75 -3.28 6.43
CA ARG A 97 24.47 -3.01 7.11
C ARG A 97 23.32 -3.61 6.30
N SER A 98 22.30 -4.12 6.97
CA SER A 98 21.09 -4.65 6.33
C SER A 98 19.96 -3.61 6.31
N MET A 99 19.27 -3.49 5.18
CA MET A 99 18.25 -2.47 4.93
C MET A 99 17.12 -3.00 4.03
N ASN A 100 16.00 -2.28 3.99
CA ASN A 100 14.84 -2.53 3.13
C ASN A 100 14.31 -3.98 3.22
N PRO A 101 13.80 -4.42 4.39
CA PRO A 101 13.15 -5.72 4.50
C PRO A 101 11.98 -5.81 3.52
N CYS A 102 11.96 -6.88 2.73
CA CYS A 102 10.92 -7.17 1.75
C CYS A 102 10.48 -8.64 1.88
N PRO A 103 9.53 -8.93 2.79
CA PRO A 103 9.05 -10.28 3.03
C PRO A 103 8.06 -10.73 1.94
N LEU A 104 8.10 -12.01 1.60
CA LEU A 104 7.22 -12.64 0.61
C LEU A 104 6.93 -14.08 1.05
N TYR A 105 5.67 -14.49 0.97
CA TYR A 105 5.25 -15.86 1.26
C TYR A 105 4.90 -16.59 -0.02
N ASP A 106 5.53 -17.73 -0.25
CA ASP A 106 5.12 -18.67 -1.30
C ASP A 106 4.14 -19.67 -0.71
N GLU A 107 2.84 -19.47 -0.99
CA GLU A 107 1.75 -20.29 -0.48
C GLU A 107 1.82 -21.73 -0.97
N PHE A 108 2.40 -21.98 -2.16
CA PHE A 108 2.43 -23.31 -2.76
C PHE A 108 3.49 -24.19 -2.09
N THR A 109 4.62 -23.60 -1.68
CA THR A 109 5.70 -24.34 -1.01
C THR A 109 5.70 -24.17 0.51
N GLY A 110 4.98 -23.18 1.03
CA GLY A 110 5.04 -22.78 2.43
C GLY A 110 6.34 -22.08 2.82
N THR A 111 7.16 -21.68 1.84
CA THR A 111 8.45 -21.02 2.08
C THR A 111 8.26 -19.52 2.30
N LEU A 112 8.85 -19.01 3.36
CA LEU A 112 9.00 -17.57 3.57
C LEU A 112 10.33 -17.11 2.99
N PHE A 113 10.29 -16.06 2.19
CA PHE A 113 11.45 -15.32 1.74
C PHE A 113 11.46 -13.98 2.45
N LEU A 114 12.63 -13.58 2.96
CA LEU A 114 12.89 -12.20 3.34
C LEU A 114 14.04 -11.70 2.47
N PHE A 115 13.69 -10.88 1.48
CA PHE A 115 14.66 -10.14 0.70
C PHE A 115 15.06 -8.87 1.42
N PHE A 116 16.30 -8.45 1.22
CA PHE A 116 16.83 -7.20 1.77
C PHE A 116 18.04 -6.77 0.95
N ILE A 117 18.42 -5.51 1.07
CA ILE A 117 19.72 -5.07 0.59
C ILE A 117 20.74 -5.07 1.72
N THR A 118 22.00 -5.24 1.36
CA THR A 118 23.11 -4.90 2.26
C THR A 118 24.02 -3.89 1.59
N VAL A 119 24.62 -3.00 2.38
CA VAL A 119 25.52 -1.97 1.89
C VAL A 119 26.83 -1.99 2.67
N LEU A 120 27.96 -1.96 1.97
CA LEU A 120 29.28 -2.03 2.59
C LEU A 120 29.51 -0.84 3.55
N GLY A 121 29.79 -1.15 4.81
CA GLY A 121 30.02 -0.18 5.88
C GLY A 121 28.87 0.84 6.01
N ARG A 122 29.24 2.12 6.09
CA ARG A 122 28.30 3.25 6.18
C ARG A 122 28.25 4.08 4.90
N THR A 123 28.57 3.48 3.76
CA THR A 123 28.60 4.17 2.46
C THR A 123 27.22 4.78 2.17
N PRO A 124 27.08 6.12 2.08
CA PRO A 124 25.79 6.77 1.86
C PRO A 124 25.25 6.54 0.46
N GLU A 125 23.93 6.50 0.30
CA GLU A 125 23.27 6.40 -1.02
C GLU A 125 23.72 7.54 -1.95
N ALA A 126 23.73 8.78 -1.45
CA ALA A 126 24.15 9.96 -2.20
C ALA A 126 25.58 9.83 -2.76
N TYR A 127 26.50 9.20 -2.01
CA TYR A 127 27.85 8.95 -2.49
C TYR A 127 27.85 8.00 -3.70
N GLN A 128 27.09 6.91 -3.61
CA GLN A 128 26.97 5.94 -4.70
C GLN A 128 26.33 6.57 -5.93
N ILE A 129 25.26 7.36 -5.77
CA ILE A 129 24.57 8.10 -6.84
C ILE A 129 25.51 9.05 -7.58
N VAL A 130 26.34 9.81 -6.85
CA VAL A 130 27.26 10.81 -7.41
C VAL A 130 28.47 10.16 -8.08
N THR A 131 29.01 9.09 -7.49
CA THR A 131 30.27 8.48 -7.96
C THR A 131 30.06 7.32 -8.93
N GLY A 132 28.87 6.72 -8.95
CA GLY A 132 28.61 5.44 -9.62
C GLY A 132 29.27 4.23 -8.95
N GLN A 133 29.88 4.40 -7.76
CA GLN A 133 30.52 3.30 -7.02
C GLN A 133 29.47 2.52 -6.24
N ASN A 134 28.85 1.55 -6.91
CA ASN A 134 27.83 0.70 -6.33
C ASN A 134 28.46 -0.37 -5.43
N VAL A 135 28.11 -0.33 -4.13
CA VAL A 135 28.52 -1.28 -3.11
C VAL A 135 27.32 -1.95 -2.44
N THR A 136 26.15 -1.87 -3.07
CA THR A 136 24.90 -2.48 -2.61
C THR A 136 24.78 -3.91 -3.12
N ARG A 137 24.30 -4.82 -2.26
CA ARG A 137 24.08 -6.24 -2.56
C ARG A 137 22.63 -6.63 -2.35
N LEU A 138 22.12 -7.51 -3.20
CA LEU A 138 20.81 -8.15 -3.07
C LEU A 138 20.97 -9.43 -2.25
N CYS A 139 20.28 -9.53 -1.12
CA CYS A 139 20.36 -10.68 -0.23
C CYS A 139 18.98 -11.28 0.04
N CYS A 140 18.98 -12.57 0.39
CA CYS A 140 17.77 -13.28 0.81
C CYS A 140 18.08 -14.24 1.96
N VAL A 141 17.18 -14.33 2.93
CA VAL A 141 17.08 -15.45 3.86
C VAL A 141 15.71 -16.11 3.71
N THR A 142 15.65 -17.40 4.02
CA THR A 142 14.41 -18.18 3.92
C THR A 142 14.03 -18.83 5.25
N SER A 143 12.74 -19.06 5.46
CA SER A 143 12.22 -19.80 6.61
C SER A 143 11.19 -20.83 6.14
N ALA A 144 11.29 -22.05 6.67
CA ALA A 144 10.36 -23.14 6.43
C ALA A 144 9.46 -23.43 7.65
N ASP A 145 9.59 -22.63 8.71
CA ASP A 145 8.96 -22.83 10.01
C ASP A 145 8.22 -21.57 10.50
N GLN A 146 7.61 -20.84 9.56
CA GLN A 146 6.75 -19.69 9.84
C GLN A 146 7.48 -18.56 10.60
N GLY A 147 8.74 -18.32 10.22
CA GLY A 147 9.59 -17.26 10.75
C GLY A 147 10.14 -17.55 12.15
N LEU A 148 10.19 -18.82 12.58
CA LEU A 148 10.80 -19.21 13.84
C LEU A 148 12.33 -19.26 13.72
N SER A 149 12.83 -19.80 12.62
CA SER A 149 14.25 -19.81 12.25
C SER A 149 14.44 -19.39 10.80
N TRP A 150 15.64 -18.90 10.49
CA TRP A 150 15.99 -18.36 9.18
C TRP A 150 17.30 -18.96 8.69
N SER A 151 17.40 -19.22 7.40
CA SER A 151 18.65 -19.63 6.75
C SER A 151 19.73 -18.56 6.89
N THR A 152 20.97 -18.92 6.59
CA THR A 152 22.04 -17.94 6.35
C THR A 152 21.72 -17.07 5.13
N ALA A 153 22.16 -15.81 5.13
CA ALA A 153 22.00 -14.91 4.00
C ALA A 153 22.67 -15.48 2.74
N THR A 154 21.93 -15.43 1.63
CA THR A 154 22.43 -15.73 0.29
C THR A 154 22.58 -14.42 -0.49
N ASP A 155 23.79 -14.10 -0.98
CA ASP A 155 24.02 -12.97 -1.89
C ASP A 155 23.60 -13.38 -3.32
N LEU A 156 22.53 -12.77 -3.81
CA LEU A 156 21.95 -13.02 -5.12
C LEU A 156 22.43 -12.04 -6.19
N THR A 157 23.26 -11.05 -5.83
CA THR A 157 23.64 -9.94 -6.71
C THR A 157 24.23 -10.43 -8.03
N GLN A 158 25.21 -11.33 -7.97
CA GLN A 158 25.88 -11.83 -9.17
C GLN A 158 24.99 -12.76 -10.00
N GLN A 159 24.15 -13.57 -9.34
CA GLN A 159 23.27 -14.52 -10.01
C GLN A 159 22.12 -13.82 -10.74
N VAL A 160 21.57 -12.75 -10.15
CA VAL A 160 20.33 -12.11 -10.62
C VAL A 160 20.59 -10.85 -11.43
N ILE A 161 21.50 -9.98 -10.97
CA ILE A 161 21.80 -8.70 -11.60
C ILE A 161 23.01 -8.81 -12.54
N GLY A 162 24.00 -9.62 -12.15
CA GLY A 162 25.17 -9.89 -12.99
C GLY A 162 25.94 -8.64 -13.37
N THR A 163 26.34 -8.52 -14.65
CA THR A 163 27.16 -7.39 -15.12
C THR A 163 26.41 -6.06 -15.19
N THR A 164 25.07 -6.08 -15.25
CA THR A 164 24.21 -4.89 -15.32
C THR A 164 24.34 -4.02 -14.07
N ILE A 165 24.83 -4.56 -12.96
CA ILE A 165 25.10 -3.80 -11.73
C ILE A 165 26.02 -2.58 -11.97
N LYS A 166 26.86 -2.61 -13.01
CA LYS A 166 27.78 -1.51 -13.39
C LYS A 166 27.08 -0.31 -14.04
N ASP A 167 25.83 -0.49 -14.43
CA ASP A 167 24.98 0.56 -15.00
C ASP A 167 24.09 1.18 -13.93
N TRP A 168 24.11 0.65 -12.71
CA TRP A 168 23.34 1.17 -11.58
C TRP A 168 24.29 1.81 -10.58
N ALA A 169 24.05 3.07 -10.24
CA ALA A 169 24.80 3.76 -9.20
C ALA A 169 24.52 3.14 -7.82
N THR A 170 23.27 2.75 -7.59
CA THR A 170 22.81 1.90 -6.48
C THR A 170 21.39 1.40 -6.80
N PHE A 171 20.83 0.51 -5.99
CA PHE A 171 19.45 0.03 -6.11
C PHE A 171 18.90 -0.32 -4.72
N ALA A 172 17.59 -0.48 -4.61
CA ALA A 172 16.98 -1.03 -3.40
C ALA A 172 15.68 -1.79 -3.71
N LEU A 173 15.17 -2.48 -2.69
CA LEU A 173 13.91 -3.24 -2.73
C LEU A 173 12.78 -2.46 -2.07
N GLY A 174 11.55 -2.74 -2.50
CA GLY A 174 10.30 -2.21 -1.95
C GLY A 174 10.45 -0.78 -1.46
N PRO A 175 10.49 -0.56 -0.12
CA PRO A 175 10.42 -1.57 0.96
C PRO A 175 8.99 -2.13 1.16
N GLY A 176 8.81 -3.00 2.17
CA GLY A 176 7.52 -3.63 2.44
C GLY A 176 7.32 -4.93 1.65
N HIS A 177 6.10 -5.46 1.61
CA HIS A 177 5.84 -6.81 1.11
C HIS A 177 6.08 -7.02 -0.40
N GLY A 178 6.54 -8.22 -0.76
CA GLY A 178 6.42 -8.77 -2.11
C GLY A 178 5.09 -9.50 -2.31
N ILE A 179 4.80 -9.93 -3.53
CA ILE A 179 3.52 -10.61 -3.86
C ILE A 179 3.75 -11.94 -4.57
N GLN A 180 2.79 -12.84 -4.44
CA GLN A 180 2.65 -14.03 -5.27
C GLN A 180 1.42 -13.87 -6.17
N LEU A 181 1.59 -14.09 -7.47
CA LEU A 181 0.46 -14.12 -8.41
C LEU A 181 -0.25 -15.47 -8.35
N ARG A 182 -1.50 -15.52 -8.81
CA ARG A 182 -2.27 -16.78 -8.94
C ARG A 182 -1.57 -17.82 -9.81
N SER A 183 -0.73 -17.38 -10.75
CA SER A 183 0.11 -18.25 -11.59
C SER A 183 1.23 -18.96 -10.82
N GLY A 184 1.49 -18.57 -9.57
CA GLY A 184 2.60 -19.04 -8.75
C GLY A 184 3.86 -18.16 -8.87
N ARG A 185 3.90 -17.22 -9.84
CA ARG A 185 5.02 -16.27 -9.99
C ARG A 185 5.18 -15.44 -8.71
N LEU A 186 6.41 -15.39 -8.21
CA LEU A 186 6.81 -14.55 -7.08
C LEU A 186 7.36 -13.22 -7.62
N LEU A 187 7.00 -12.10 -6.98
CA LEU A 187 7.42 -10.75 -7.38
C LEU A 187 7.93 -9.95 -6.19
N VAL A 188 9.09 -9.33 -6.36
CA VAL A 188 9.72 -8.44 -5.38
C VAL A 188 9.88 -7.05 -6.03
N PRO A 189 9.15 -6.01 -5.58
CA PRO A 189 9.31 -4.66 -6.11
C PRO A 189 10.71 -4.12 -5.83
N ALA A 190 11.25 -3.34 -6.76
CA ALA A 190 12.58 -2.75 -6.65
C ALA A 190 12.68 -1.45 -7.44
N TYR A 191 13.77 -0.71 -7.21
CA TYR A 191 14.15 0.41 -8.06
C TYR A 191 15.67 0.53 -8.13
N SER A 192 16.17 1.11 -9.22
CA SER A 192 17.60 1.39 -9.41
C SER A 192 17.82 2.85 -9.75
N TYR A 193 18.98 3.37 -9.39
CA TYR A 193 19.50 4.63 -9.89
C TYR A 193 20.36 4.35 -11.12
N HIS A 194 19.76 4.40 -12.31
CA HIS A 194 20.42 4.09 -13.57
C HIS A 194 21.38 5.21 -13.99
N ILE A 195 22.59 4.86 -14.41
CA ILE A 195 23.62 5.80 -14.87
C ILE A 195 23.40 6.08 -16.36
N ASP A 196 22.66 7.14 -16.66
CA ASP A 196 22.31 7.52 -18.03
C ASP A 196 23.46 8.18 -18.80
N CYS A 197 24.37 8.88 -18.10
CA CYS A 197 25.48 9.57 -18.75
C CYS A 197 26.74 9.64 -17.88
N LYS A 198 27.84 9.11 -18.42
CA LYS A 198 29.18 9.03 -17.79
C LYS A 198 30.19 10.05 -18.37
N GLU A 199 29.83 10.79 -19.43
CA GLU A 199 30.80 11.46 -20.31
C GLU A 199 30.82 13.00 -20.21
N CYS A 200 30.45 13.56 -19.06
CA CYS A 200 30.64 15.00 -18.83
C CYS A 200 31.99 15.23 -18.16
N PHE A 201 33.04 15.50 -18.94
CA PHE A 201 34.41 15.73 -18.44
C PHE A 201 34.96 14.58 -17.58
N GLY A 202 34.58 13.33 -17.89
CA GLY A 202 35.00 12.14 -17.14
C GLY A 202 34.27 11.94 -15.81
N GLN A 203 33.19 12.69 -15.55
CA GLN A 203 32.33 12.55 -14.37
C GLN A 203 30.92 12.11 -14.76
N LEU A 204 30.25 11.39 -13.85
CA LEU A 204 28.81 11.13 -13.95
C LEU A 204 28.08 12.46 -13.95
N CYS A 205 27.20 12.66 -14.93
CA CYS A 205 26.37 13.86 -15.00
C CYS A 205 24.87 13.58 -15.02
N LYS A 206 24.46 12.32 -15.14
CA LYS A 206 23.04 11.98 -15.02
C LYS A 206 22.85 10.56 -14.46
N THR A 207 22.14 10.51 -13.34
CA THR A 207 21.65 9.29 -12.71
C THR A 207 20.16 9.45 -12.46
N THR A 208 19.33 8.53 -12.96
CA THR A 208 17.86 8.65 -12.90
C THR A 208 17.25 7.43 -12.19
N PRO A 209 16.34 7.60 -11.22
CA PRO A 209 15.70 6.47 -10.55
C PRO A 209 14.57 5.88 -11.40
N HIS A 210 14.55 4.55 -11.49
CA HIS A 210 13.51 3.78 -12.16
C HIS A 210 13.11 2.53 -11.37
N SER A 211 11.81 2.39 -11.11
CA SER A 211 11.23 1.19 -10.50
C SER A 211 11.11 0.04 -11.51
N PHE A 212 11.16 -1.18 -11.00
CA PHE A 212 11.00 -2.44 -11.73
C PHE A 212 10.62 -3.55 -10.73
N ALA A 213 10.57 -4.80 -11.17
CA ALA A 213 10.35 -5.96 -10.29
C ALA A 213 11.38 -7.06 -10.53
N PHE A 214 11.86 -7.70 -9.46
CA PHE A 214 12.44 -9.03 -9.56
C PHE A 214 11.31 -10.06 -9.58
N TYR A 215 11.48 -11.16 -10.32
CA TYR A 215 10.50 -12.22 -10.37
C TYR A 215 11.12 -13.62 -10.44
N SER A 216 10.36 -14.61 -9.98
CA SER A 216 10.68 -16.04 -10.07
C SER A 216 9.46 -16.83 -10.49
N ASP A 217 9.64 -17.72 -11.47
CA ASP A 217 8.61 -18.62 -12.00
C ASP A 217 8.77 -20.06 -11.47
N ASP A 218 9.76 -20.30 -10.61
CA ASP A 218 10.18 -21.64 -10.18
C ASP A 218 10.34 -21.73 -8.65
N HIS A 219 9.46 -21.01 -7.93
CA HIS A 219 9.39 -21.01 -6.46
C HIS A 219 10.71 -20.59 -5.80
N GLY A 220 11.35 -19.56 -6.36
CA GLY A 220 12.56 -18.94 -5.81
C GLY A 220 13.86 -19.67 -6.12
N ARG A 221 13.86 -20.72 -6.96
CA ARG A 221 15.09 -21.41 -7.39
C ARG A 221 15.94 -20.54 -8.32
N GLY A 222 15.29 -19.77 -9.18
CA GLY A 222 15.89 -18.81 -10.09
C GLY A 222 15.14 -17.48 -10.05
N TRP A 223 15.89 -16.38 -10.14
CA TRP A 223 15.36 -15.02 -10.13
C TRP A 223 15.86 -14.24 -11.35
N ARG A 224 15.00 -13.35 -11.85
CA ARG A 224 15.27 -12.41 -12.93
C ARG A 224 14.71 -11.04 -12.55
N PHE A 225 15.00 -10.01 -13.33
CA PHE A 225 14.33 -8.72 -13.22
C PHE A 225 13.69 -8.30 -14.54
N GLY A 226 12.56 -7.61 -14.45
CA GLY A 226 11.83 -7.06 -15.59
C GLY A 226 12.41 -5.74 -16.08
N GLU A 227 11.81 -5.19 -17.13
CA GLU A 227 12.12 -3.87 -17.64
C GLU A 227 11.66 -2.76 -16.66
N PHE A 228 12.33 -1.62 -16.78
CA PHE A 228 12.07 -0.44 -15.96
C PHE A 228 10.79 0.29 -16.38
N ILE A 229 10.11 0.92 -15.43
CA ILE A 229 9.06 1.89 -15.75
C ILE A 229 9.68 3.05 -16.56
N PRO A 230 9.22 3.29 -17.80
CA PRO A 230 9.81 4.30 -18.64
C PRO A 230 9.28 5.70 -18.28
N ASN A 231 9.80 6.73 -18.96
CA ASN A 231 9.34 8.12 -19.04
C ASN A 231 9.28 8.98 -17.77
N LEU A 232 9.12 8.44 -16.56
CA LEU A 232 9.05 9.21 -15.30
C LEU A 232 10.07 8.68 -14.29
N GLN A 233 10.55 9.59 -13.43
CA GLN A 233 11.39 9.24 -12.29
C GLN A 233 10.54 8.53 -11.24
N THR A 234 10.94 7.30 -10.92
CA THR A 234 10.21 6.39 -10.03
C THR A 234 11.17 5.73 -9.04
N GLY A 235 10.83 5.79 -7.75
CA GLY A 235 11.65 5.27 -6.65
C GLY A 235 11.02 4.04 -6.00
N GLU A 236 10.95 4.03 -4.68
CA GLU A 236 10.32 2.95 -3.91
C GLU A 236 8.89 2.68 -4.39
N CYS A 237 8.53 1.41 -4.54
CA CYS A 237 7.26 1.01 -5.11
C CYS A 237 6.71 -0.30 -4.52
N GLN A 238 5.42 -0.54 -4.74
CA GLN A 238 4.76 -1.80 -4.42
C GLN A 238 3.83 -2.23 -5.55
N LEU A 239 3.50 -3.52 -5.58
CA LEU A 239 2.82 -4.19 -6.69
C LEU A 239 1.51 -4.83 -6.23
N VAL A 240 0.50 -4.86 -7.12
CA VAL A 240 -0.78 -5.54 -6.90
C VAL A 240 -1.24 -6.22 -8.19
N SER A 241 -1.72 -7.46 -8.10
CA SER A 241 -2.47 -8.08 -9.20
C SER A 241 -3.90 -7.53 -9.23
N VAL A 242 -4.28 -6.92 -10.35
CA VAL A 242 -5.61 -6.36 -10.56
C VAL A 242 -6.39 -7.24 -11.51
N ASP A 243 -7.29 -8.01 -10.94
CA ASP A 243 -8.19 -8.90 -11.65
C ASP A 243 -9.49 -8.18 -12.03
N GLU A 244 -10.05 -8.54 -13.20
CA GLU A 244 -11.34 -8.04 -13.70
C GLU A 244 -12.39 -9.16 -13.78
N GLU A 245 -13.65 -8.78 -13.94
CA GLU A 245 -14.78 -9.71 -14.08
C GLU A 245 -14.66 -10.63 -15.30
N ASP A 246 -13.96 -10.18 -16.36
CA ASP A 246 -13.71 -10.97 -17.58
C ASP A 246 -12.58 -11.99 -17.44
N GLY A 247 -11.97 -12.08 -16.24
CA GLY A 247 -10.85 -12.98 -15.94
C GLY A 247 -9.50 -12.45 -16.41
N SER A 248 -9.42 -11.27 -17.03
CA SER A 248 -8.15 -10.62 -17.33
C SER A 248 -7.51 -10.05 -16.06
N ASN A 249 -6.18 -10.07 -16.00
CA ASN A 249 -5.42 -9.41 -14.95
C ASN A 249 -4.40 -8.44 -15.54
N VAL A 250 -4.03 -7.43 -14.75
CA VAL A 250 -2.86 -6.59 -15.00
C VAL A 250 -2.08 -6.45 -13.70
N LEU A 251 -0.75 -6.40 -13.80
CA LEU A 251 0.08 -6.03 -12.67
C LEU A 251 0.12 -4.51 -12.54
N TYR A 252 -0.37 -4.02 -11.41
CA TYR A 252 -0.38 -2.62 -11.04
C TYR A 252 0.85 -2.29 -10.20
N CYS A 253 1.56 -1.21 -10.53
CA CYS A 253 2.67 -0.67 -9.75
C CYS A 253 2.36 0.74 -9.25
N ASN A 254 2.51 0.99 -7.95
CA ASN A 254 2.44 2.30 -7.33
C ASN A 254 3.84 2.74 -6.89
N ALA A 255 4.40 3.79 -7.48
CA ALA A 255 5.77 4.22 -7.24
C ALA A 255 5.85 5.65 -6.68
N ARG A 256 6.82 5.85 -5.77
CA ARG A 256 7.23 7.16 -5.27
C ARG A 256 7.76 8.01 -6.40
N SER A 257 7.43 9.30 -6.37
CA SER A 257 7.93 10.25 -7.36
C SER A 257 8.31 11.59 -6.74
N PRO A 258 9.33 12.29 -7.28
CA PRO A 258 9.61 13.69 -6.91
C PRO A 258 8.66 14.69 -7.59
N LEU A 259 7.64 14.23 -8.34
CA LEU A 259 6.77 15.07 -9.18
C LEU A 259 5.51 15.57 -8.47
N GLY A 260 5.43 15.45 -7.15
CA GLY A 260 4.30 15.91 -6.32
C GLY A 260 3.08 14.98 -6.30
N PHE A 261 3.11 13.89 -7.08
CA PHE A 261 2.08 12.86 -7.10
C PHE A 261 2.69 11.47 -7.29
N ARG A 262 1.97 10.43 -6.86
CA ARG A 262 2.34 9.04 -7.14
C ARG A 262 2.37 8.76 -8.63
N VAL A 263 3.26 7.86 -9.04
CA VAL A 263 3.29 7.32 -10.40
C VAL A 263 2.65 5.95 -10.39
N GLN A 264 1.67 5.74 -11.27
CA GLN A 264 1.08 4.44 -11.55
C GLN A 264 1.63 3.91 -12.88
N ALA A 265 2.01 2.64 -12.92
CA ALA A 265 2.32 1.92 -14.14
C ALA A 265 1.62 0.56 -14.15
N LEU A 266 1.32 0.06 -15.35
CA LEU A 266 0.67 -1.23 -15.55
C LEU A 266 1.58 -2.15 -16.36
N SER A 267 1.54 -3.45 -16.07
CA SER A 267 2.18 -4.49 -16.86
C SER A 267 1.12 -5.54 -17.24
N THR A 268 1.17 -5.98 -18.48
CA THR A 268 0.27 -7.02 -19.06
C THR A 268 0.95 -8.38 -19.17
N ASP A 269 2.20 -8.48 -18.71
CA ASP A 269 3.06 -9.67 -18.76
C ASP A 269 3.66 -10.00 -17.38
N ASP A 270 2.88 -9.72 -16.33
CA ASP A 270 3.17 -10.10 -14.95
C ASP A 270 4.53 -9.59 -14.45
N GLY A 271 4.86 -8.33 -14.77
CA GLY A 271 6.02 -7.61 -14.28
C GLY A 271 7.29 -7.74 -15.12
N ALA A 272 7.23 -8.40 -16.29
CA ALA A 272 8.35 -8.46 -17.20
C ALA A 272 8.56 -7.15 -17.96
N VAL A 273 7.50 -6.44 -18.34
CA VAL A 273 7.53 -5.13 -19.01
C VAL A 273 6.45 -4.22 -18.43
N PHE A 274 6.83 -3.00 -18.04
CA PHE A 274 5.90 -1.96 -17.63
C PHE A 274 5.60 -0.99 -18.76
N HIS A 275 4.32 -0.64 -18.92
CA HIS A 275 3.89 0.46 -19.76
C HIS A 275 4.30 1.82 -19.17
N ARG A 276 4.09 2.87 -19.96
CA ARG A 276 4.41 4.25 -19.56
C ARG A 276 3.71 4.64 -18.27
N GLY A 277 4.48 5.19 -17.33
CA GLY A 277 3.95 5.68 -16.06
C GLY A 277 3.05 6.90 -16.24
N GLN A 278 2.00 7.00 -15.42
CA GLN A 278 1.06 8.12 -15.33
C GLN A 278 1.05 8.70 -13.91
N LEU A 279 0.97 10.02 -13.80
CA LEU A 279 0.78 10.70 -12.51
C LEU A 279 -0.66 10.55 -12.03
N VAL A 280 -0.83 10.16 -10.77
CA VAL A 280 -2.14 9.97 -10.13
C VAL A 280 -2.48 11.21 -9.31
N GLN A 281 -3.25 12.14 -9.88
CA GLN A 281 -3.52 13.45 -9.27
C GLN A 281 -4.24 13.37 -7.91
N ARG A 282 -4.92 12.25 -7.64
CA ARG A 282 -5.60 11.96 -6.37
C ARG A 282 -4.66 11.50 -5.25
N LEU A 283 -3.44 11.09 -5.57
CA LEU A 283 -2.46 10.57 -4.61
C LEU A 283 -1.25 11.51 -4.57
N VAL A 284 -1.27 12.45 -3.62
CA VAL A 284 -0.24 13.48 -3.47
C VAL A 284 1.07 12.91 -2.91
N GLU A 285 2.17 13.59 -3.21
CA GLU A 285 3.50 13.37 -2.62
C GLU A 285 3.99 14.66 -1.95
N PRO A 286 4.65 14.60 -0.77
CA PRO A 286 5.42 15.73 -0.26
C PRO A 286 6.63 16.05 -1.17
N PRO A 287 7.33 17.17 -0.98
CA PRO A 287 8.36 17.66 -1.92
C PRO A 287 9.52 16.68 -2.24
N HIS A 288 9.83 15.77 -1.33
CA HIS A 288 10.85 14.72 -1.53
C HIS A 288 10.25 13.33 -1.71
N GLY A 289 8.92 13.25 -1.81
CA GLY A 289 8.15 12.02 -1.76
C GLY A 289 8.23 11.24 -0.45
N CYS A 290 7.45 10.17 -0.34
CA CYS A 290 7.48 9.19 0.72
C CYS A 290 7.18 7.80 0.16
N HIS A 291 7.68 6.74 0.80
CA HIS A 291 7.13 5.42 0.55
C HIS A 291 5.65 5.36 0.99
N GLY A 292 4.86 4.59 0.26
CA GLY A 292 3.46 4.29 0.55
C GLY A 292 3.16 2.86 0.14
N SER A 293 2.18 2.24 0.78
CA SER A 293 1.87 0.83 0.57
C SER A 293 0.57 0.61 -0.16
N VAL A 294 0.50 -0.42 -1.00
CA VAL A 294 -0.68 -0.76 -1.78
C VAL A 294 -0.95 -2.27 -1.71
N ILE A 295 -2.22 -2.65 -1.51
CA ILE A 295 -2.68 -4.06 -1.51
C ILE A 295 -3.96 -4.21 -2.33
N GLY A 296 -4.10 -5.36 -2.98
CA GLY A 296 -5.35 -5.76 -3.63
C GLY A 296 -6.17 -6.70 -2.75
N PHE A 297 -7.48 -6.62 -2.87
CA PHE A 297 -8.40 -7.57 -2.25
C PHE A 297 -9.64 -7.78 -3.13
N PRO A 298 -10.32 -8.94 -3.04
CA PRO A 298 -11.54 -9.18 -3.82
C PRO A 298 -12.65 -8.20 -3.44
N ALA A 299 -13.32 -7.61 -4.45
CA ALA A 299 -14.49 -6.78 -4.21
C ALA A 299 -15.58 -7.56 -3.47
N PRO A 300 -16.25 -6.98 -2.46
CA PRO A 300 -17.29 -7.68 -1.72
C PRO A 300 -18.52 -7.93 -2.60
N PHE A 301 -19.06 -9.16 -2.57
CA PHE A 301 -20.35 -9.46 -3.18
C PHE A 301 -21.48 -8.80 -2.37
N VAL A 302 -22.12 -7.76 -2.92
CA VAL A 302 -23.30 -7.15 -2.30
C VAL A 302 -24.54 -7.97 -2.68
N TYR A 303 -24.97 -8.88 -1.81
CA TYR A 303 -26.27 -9.54 -1.94
C TYR A 303 -27.37 -8.54 -1.58
N VAL A 304 -28.19 -8.13 -2.55
CA VAL A 304 -29.40 -7.32 -2.27
C VAL A 304 -30.56 -8.29 -2.08
N PRO A 305 -31.13 -8.43 -0.87
CA PRO A 305 -32.31 -9.27 -0.69
C PRO A 305 -33.47 -8.67 -1.47
N THR A 306 -34.00 -9.40 -2.45
CA THR A 306 -35.28 -9.09 -3.06
C THR A 306 -36.35 -9.19 -1.96
N THR A 307 -36.91 -8.06 -1.57
CA THR A 307 -38.15 -8.09 -0.78
C THR A 307 -39.22 -8.71 -1.66
N SER A 308 -39.66 -9.93 -1.32
CA SER A 308 -40.81 -10.56 -1.93
C SER A 308 -42.01 -9.62 -1.79
N GLN A 309 -42.46 -9.04 -2.90
CA GLN A 309 -43.76 -8.41 -2.98
C GLN A 309 -44.81 -9.49 -2.80
N ASP A 310 -45.24 -9.73 -1.56
CA ASP A 310 -46.53 -10.33 -1.26
C ASP A 310 -46.90 -10.07 0.20
N SER A 311 -47.49 -8.89 0.43
CA SER A 311 -48.49 -8.68 1.50
C SER A 311 -49.16 -7.32 1.30
N VAL A 312 -50.34 -7.35 0.70
CA VAL A 312 -51.28 -6.22 0.70
C VAL A 312 -51.81 -6.05 2.12
N LEU A 313 -51.35 -5.03 2.84
CA LEU A 313 -52.03 -4.50 4.01
C LEU A 313 -52.08 -2.97 3.91
N SER A 314 -53.29 -2.47 3.67
CA SER A 314 -53.67 -1.07 3.64
C SER A 314 -53.59 -0.49 5.06
N LEU A 315 -52.69 0.48 5.27
CA LEU A 315 -52.89 1.48 6.33
C LEU A 315 -52.55 2.87 5.78
N ARG A 316 -53.59 3.71 5.68
CA ARG A 316 -53.50 5.15 5.44
C ARG A 316 -52.70 5.80 6.58
N GLY A 317 -51.61 6.48 6.24
CA GLY A 317 -50.88 7.33 7.19
C GLY A 317 -49.75 8.09 6.49
N SER A 318 -49.83 9.41 6.53
CA SER A 318 -49.01 10.35 5.78
C SER A 318 -47.51 10.29 6.16
N ALA A 319 -46.64 9.94 5.21
CA ALA A 319 -45.22 10.31 5.23
C ALA A 319 -44.67 10.31 3.79
N ARG A 320 -44.07 11.43 3.40
CA ARG A 320 -43.47 11.65 2.07
C ARG A 320 -42.43 10.57 1.77
N ARG A 321 -42.68 9.81 0.70
CA ARG A 321 -41.69 8.93 0.05
C ARG A 321 -40.49 9.75 -0.42
N LEU A 322 -39.32 9.48 0.14
CA LEU A 322 -38.04 9.78 -0.51
C LEU A 322 -37.75 8.64 -1.49
N LEU A 323 -37.61 8.98 -2.77
CA LEU A 323 -37.27 8.06 -3.86
C LEU A 323 -35.80 7.60 -3.78
N PRO A 324 -35.47 6.39 -4.28
CA PRO A 324 -34.09 5.93 -4.40
C PRO A 324 -33.42 6.65 -5.59
N GLY A 325 -32.56 7.61 -5.30
CA GLY A 325 -31.86 8.41 -6.29
C GLY A 325 -30.42 8.75 -5.92
N MET A 326 -29.77 7.95 -5.06
CA MET A 326 -28.51 8.35 -4.42
C MET A 326 -27.41 7.27 -4.42
N LEU A 327 -27.40 6.39 -5.44
CA LEU A 327 -26.32 5.42 -5.70
C LEU A 327 -25.94 5.41 -7.18
N ARG A 328 -25.53 6.56 -7.73
CA ARG A 328 -24.84 6.63 -9.03
C ARG A 328 -23.34 6.63 -8.75
N GLY A 329 -22.75 5.45 -8.59
CA GLY A 329 -21.30 5.29 -8.36
C GLY A 329 -20.85 3.86 -8.07
N PHE A 330 -21.76 3.00 -7.60
CA PHE A 330 -21.50 1.58 -7.40
C PHE A 330 -22.14 0.78 -8.52
N ARG A 331 -21.33 0.09 -9.33
CA ARG A 331 -21.83 -0.95 -10.23
C ARG A 331 -22.03 -2.20 -9.36
N VAL A 332 -23.28 -2.48 -9.00
CA VAL A 332 -23.66 -3.69 -8.25
C VAL A 332 -24.00 -4.77 -9.26
N THR A 333 -23.27 -5.87 -9.23
CA THR A 333 -23.57 -7.05 -10.05
C THR A 333 -24.73 -7.80 -9.38
N LEU A 334 -25.93 -7.65 -9.93
CA LEU A 334 -27.14 -8.35 -9.48
C LEU A 334 -27.18 -9.73 -10.13
N VAL A 335 -27.17 -10.79 -9.33
CA VAL A 335 -27.44 -12.15 -9.83
C VAL A 335 -28.95 -12.40 -9.73
N HIS A 336 -29.59 -12.67 -10.87
CA HIS A 336 -31.00 -13.07 -10.94
C HIS A 336 -31.05 -14.54 -11.31
N GLU A 337 -31.42 -15.42 -10.38
CA GLU A 337 -31.72 -16.82 -10.69
C GLU A 337 -33.22 -16.96 -10.95
N ASP A 338 -33.55 -17.31 -12.19
CA ASP A 338 -34.90 -17.70 -12.62
C ASP A 338 -35.08 -19.19 -12.28
N PRO A 339 -36.04 -19.58 -11.41
CA PRO A 339 -36.17 -20.97 -10.91
C PRO A 339 -36.63 -22.00 -11.96
N ALA A 340 -36.69 -21.64 -13.25
CA ALA A 340 -37.16 -22.49 -14.34
C ALA A 340 -36.17 -22.67 -15.51
N ALA A 341 -34.94 -22.15 -15.42
CA ALA A 341 -33.95 -22.30 -16.49
C ALA A 341 -32.95 -23.43 -16.19
N THR A 342 -32.80 -24.37 -17.14
CA THR A 342 -31.72 -25.37 -17.18
C THR A 342 -30.34 -24.71 -17.05
N PRO A 343 -29.37 -25.30 -16.33
CA PRO A 343 -28.08 -24.67 -16.10
C PRO A 343 -27.26 -24.65 -17.40
N SER A 344 -27.26 -23.51 -18.09
CA SER A 344 -26.13 -23.13 -18.94
C SER A 344 -24.87 -23.03 -18.07
N PRO A 345 -23.66 -23.32 -18.60
CA PRO A 345 -22.43 -23.15 -17.83
C PRO A 345 -22.40 -21.70 -17.31
N THR A 346 -22.54 -21.56 -16.00
CA THR A 346 -22.45 -20.27 -15.32
C THR A 346 -21.10 -19.69 -15.68
N PRO A 347 -21.03 -18.48 -16.26
CA PRO A 347 -19.74 -17.82 -16.45
C PRO A 347 -19.08 -17.75 -15.08
N PHE A 348 -17.83 -18.20 -14.99
CA PHE A 348 -17.01 -18.07 -13.78
C PHE A 348 -16.87 -16.58 -13.49
N PHE A 349 -17.72 -16.05 -12.59
CA PHE A 349 -17.63 -14.67 -12.14
C PHE A 349 -16.46 -14.56 -11.17
N GLN A 350 -15.35 -14.00 -11.65
CA GLN A 350 -14.24 -13.60 -10.79
C GLN A 350 -14.59 -12.24 -10.17
N ALA A 351 -14.53 -12.15 -8.84
CA ALA A 351 -14.67 -10.85 -8.18
C ALA A 351 -13.54 -9.93 -8.64
N PRO A 352 -13.83 -8.71 -9.12
CA PRO A 352 -12.80 -7.77 -9.52
C PRO A 352 -11.98 -7.35 -8.30
N THR A 353 -10.73 -6.93 -8.51
CA THR A 353 -9.86 -6.46 -7.43
C THR A 353 -10.17 -5.01 -7.07
N TRP A 354 -10.44 -4.75 -5.79
CA TRP A 354 -10.35 -3.41 -5.20
C TRP A 354 -8.96 -3.22 -4.62
N ILE A 355 -8.48 -1.98 -4.57
CA ILE A 355 -7.16 -1.63 -4.04
C ILE A 355 -7.28 -0.69 -2.85
N LEU A 356 -6.52 -0.98 -1.80
CA LEU A 356 -6.29 -0.08 -0.67
C LEU A 356 -4.86 0.49 -0.73
N TYR A 357 -4.70 1.76 -0.41
CA TYR A 357 -3.40 2.45 -0.40
C TYR A 357 -3.21 3.26 0.87
N SER A 358 -2.04 3.16 1.53
CA SER A 358 -1.69 3.96 2.71
C SER A 358 -0.49 4.87 2.49
N HIS A 359 -0.63 6.14 2.86
CA HIS A 359 0.40 7.18 2.69
C HIS A 359 0.08 8.46 3.47
N PRO A 360 1.09 9.29 3.82
CA PRO A 360 0.87 10.65 4.32
C PRO A 360 -0.01 11.50 3.38
N THR A 361 -1.02 12.19 3.90
CA THR A 361 -2.01 12.89 3.06
C THR A 361 -1.66 14.34 2.74
N SER A 362 -0.54 14.86 3.26
CA SER A 362 -0.12 16.25 3.07
C SER A 362 0.81 16.39 1.86
N PRO A 363 0.55 17.33 0.94
CA PRO A 363 1.45 17.62 -0.18
C PRO A 363 2.70 18.40 0.24
N ILE A 364 2.82 18.79 1.51
CA ILE A 364 3.89 19.66 2.01
C ILE A 364 4.87 18.88 2.90
N SER A 365 4.38 17.90 3.66
CA SER A 365 5.17 17.22 4.68
C SER A 365 4.66 15.80 4.95
N ARG A 366 5.52 14.97 5.55
CA ARG A 366 5.19 13.61 5.98
C ARG A 366 4.35 13.63 7.26
N VAL A 367 3.06 13.90 7.11
CA VAL A 367 2.07 13.96 8.19
C VAL A 367 0.74 13.36 7.73
N ASN A 368 -0.05 12.94 8.72
CA ASN A 368 -1.39 12.40 8.59
C ASN A 368 -1.41 11.11 7.75
N MET A 369 -1.21 9.95 8.39
CA MET A 369 -1.28 8.68 7.69
C MET A 369 -2.73 8.45 7.26
N GLY A 370 -2.96 8.38 5.95
CA GLY A 370 -4.27 8.16 5.37
C GLY A 370 -4.37 6.86 4.62
N VAL A 371 -5.60 6.37 4.49
CA VAL A 371 -5.97 5.20 3.70
C VAL A 371 -6.93 5.63 2.60
N HIS A 372 -6.58 5.32 1.35
CA HIS A 372 -7.40 5.54 0.17
C HIS A 372 -7.92 4.22 -0.37
N LEU A 373 -9.10 4.25 -0.99
CA LEU A 373 -9.70 3.11 -1.69
C LEU A 373 -9.82 3.43 -3.18
N SER A 374 -9.61 2.43 -4.02
CA SER A 374 -10.03 2.44 -5.42
C SER A 374 -10.85 1.18 -5.71
N THR A 375 -12.02 1.38 -6.31
CA THR A 375 -12.91 0.30 -6.75
C THR A 375 -12.77 0.01 -8.25
N PHE A 376 -11.97 0.81 -8.97
CA PHE A 376 -11.67 0.68 -10.40
C PHE A 376 -10.18 1.02 -10.65
N PRO A 377 -9.23 0.24 -10.10
CA PRO A 377 -7.82 0.61 -9.99
C PRO A 377 -7.09 0.87 -11.32
N ARG A 378 -7.60 0.40 -12.45
CA ARG A 378 -7.06 0.73 -13.77
C ARG A 378 -7.28 2.21 -14.14
N ASP A 379 -8.29 2.86 -13.58
CA ASP A 379 -8.56 4.29 -13.73
C ASP A 379 -7.85 5.09 -12.62
N ALA A 380 -6.88 5.92 -12.99
CA ALA A 380 -6.14 6.77 -12.06
C ALA A 380 -7.00 7.81 -11.33
N GLU A 381 -8.21 8.11 -11.81
CA GLU A 381 -9.13 9.05 -11.16
C GLU A 381 -10.08 8.39 -10.16
N SER A 382 -10.04 7.06 -10.04
CA SER A 382 -10.96 6.26 -9.20
C SER A 382 -10.68 6.32 -7.70
N TRP A 383 -9.55 6.92 -7.28
CA TRP A 383 -9.15 7.00 -5.88
C TRP A 383 -10.07 7.92 -5.08
N THR A 384 -10.47 7.45 -3.90
CA THR A 384 -11.23 8.25 -2.93
C THR A 384 -10.35 9.29 -2.24
N GLU A 385 -10.99 10.24 -1.56
CA GLU A 385 -10.34 11.00 -0.49
C GLU A 385 -9.90 10.05 0.66
N PRO A 386 -8.87 10.40 1.44
CA PRO A 386 -8.34 9.52 2.47
C PRO A 386 -9.22 9.50 3.73
N TRP A 387 -9.32 8.33 4.35
CA TRP A 387 -9.57 8.24 5.79
C TRP A 387 -8.23 8.38 6.53
N VAL A 388 -8.07 9.43 7.35
CA VAL A 388 -6.87 9.61 8.19
C VAL A 388 -6.92 8.65 9.38
N ILE A 389 -6.02 7.66 9.40
CA ILE A 389 -5.91 6.67 10.48
C ILE A 389 -4.93 7.09 11.58
N TYR A 390 -4.11 8.11 11.34
CA TYR A 390 -3.26 8.73 12.35
C TYR A 390 -3.00 10.20 12.03
N GLU A 391 -3.28 11.10 12.98
CA GLU A 391 -2.99 12.53 12.85
C GLU A 391 -1.62 12.88 13.46
N GLY A 392 -0.80 13.61 12.71
CA GLY A 392 0.56 14.00 13.12
C GLY A 392 1.67 13.41 12.23
N PRO A 393 2.95 13.55 12.65
CA PRO A 393 4.09 13.03 11.91
C PRO A 393 3.98 11.54 11.58
N SER A 394 3.97 11.21 10.29
CA SER A 394 3.87 9.83 9.79
C SER A 394 4.58 9.69 8.45
N ALA A 395 5.24 8.55 8.22
CA ALA A 395 6.05 8.33 7.01
C ALA A 395 5.76 6.97 6.35
N TYR A 396 6.71 6.04 6.36
CA TYR A 396 6.60 4.80 5.58
C TYR A 396 5.49 3.93 6.19
N SER A 397 4.79 3.18 5.34
CA SER A 397 3.79 2.19 5.77
C SER A 397 3.90 0.90 4.97
N ASP A 398 3.32 -0.17 5.50
CA ASP A 398 3.08 -1.44 4.82
C ASP A 398 1.74 -2.04 5.25
N LEU A 399 0.92 -2.45 4.27
CA LEU A 399 -0.42 -2.99 4.44
C LEU A 399 -0.43 -4.52 4.29
N ALA A 400 -1.39 -5.17 4.93
CA ALA A 400 -1.73 -6.57 4.67
C ALA A 400 -3.24 -6.78 4.62
N TYR A 401 -3.71 -7.52 3.62
CA TYR A 401 -5.09 -8.01 3.51
C TYR A 401 -5.27 -9.28 4.35
N MET A 402 -6.38 -9.36 5.07
CA MET A 402 -6.73 -10.52 5.90
C MET A 402 -8.21 -10.82 5.79
N GLU A 403 -8.55 -12.11 5.85
CA GLU A 403 -9.91 -12.59 6.07
C GLU A 403 -10.05 -13.12 7.48
N LEU A 404 -10.85 -12.44 8.30
CA LEU A 404 -11.09 -12.84 9.68
C LEU A 404 -12.37 -13.69 9.77
N PRO A 405 -12.41 -14.75 10.59
CA PRO A 405 -13.63 -15.51 10.81
C PRO A 405 -14.70 -14.61 11.48
N TYR A 406 -15.85 -14.41 10.85
CA TYR A 406 -16.92 -13.55 11.38
C TYR A 406 -17.66 -14.26 12.53
N ARG A 407 -17.65 -13.68 13.72
CA ARG A 407 -18.32 -14.26 14.91
C ARG A 407 -19.78 -13.83 15.09
N GLU A 408 -20.30 -12.87 14.33
CA GLU A 408 -21.61 -12.23 14.58
C GLU A 408 -22.59 -12.27 13.39
N ALA A 409 -22.79 -13.42 12.73
CA ALA A 409 -23.96 -13.62 11.85
C ALA A 409 -24.72 -14.91 12.20
N PRO A 410 -26.06 -14.95 12.07
CA PRO A 410 -26.87 -16.17 12.23
C PRO A 410 -26.65 -17.21 11.11
N VAL A 411 -25.87 -16.86 10.09
CA VAL A 411 -25.56 -17.71 8.93
C VAL A 411 -24.13 -18.17 9.08
N ALA A 412 -23.95 -19.48 9.22
CA ALA A 412 -22.65 -20.12 9.36
C ALA A 412 -21.70 -19.72 8.21
N GLY A 413 -20.50 -19.21 8.54
CA GLY A 413 -19.32 -19.32 7.67
C GLY A 413 -18.84 -18.07 6.90
N GLY A 414 -19.30 -16.86 7.20
CA GLY A 414 -18.76 -15.65 6.55
C GLY A 414 -17.36 -15.24 7.07
N THR A 415 -16.49 -14.72 6.20
CA THR A 415 -15.26 -14.01 6.58
C THR A 415 -15.49 -12.49 6.51
N ALA A 416 -14.88 -11.75 7.43
CA ALA A 416 -14.83 -10.30 7.39
C ALA A 416 -13.52 -9.84 6.74
N ILE A 417 -13.64 -8.96 5.74
CA ILE A 417 -12.49 -8.30 5.13
C ILE A 417 -11.88 -7.34 6.15
N ALA A 418 -10.62 -7.59 6.49
CA ALA A 418 -9.84 -6.78 7.40
C ALA A 418 -8.47 -6.44 6.79
N PHE A 419 -7.88 -5.40 7.36
CA PHE A 419 -6.61 -4.84 6.93
C PHE A 419 -5.76 -4.57 8.15
N ALA A 420 -4.48 -4.88 8.03
CA ALA A 420 -3.46 -4.44 8.96
C ALA A 420 -2.60 -3.37 8.28
N CYS A 421 -2.18 -2.37 9.06
CA CYS A 421 -1.27 -1.32 8.61
C CYS A 421 -0.17 -1.16 9.64
N LEU A 422 1.07 -1.32 9.20
CA LEU A 422 2.28 -1.04 9.97
C LEU A 422 2.90 0.24 9.44
N TYR A 423 3.14 1.25 10.28
CA TYR A 423 3.58 2.56 9.80
C TYR A 423 4.46 3.32 10.78
N GLU A 424 5.40 4.10 10.24
CA GLU A 424 6.24 5.05 10.97
C GLU A 424 5.41 6.24 11.43
N ASN A 425 5.53 6.60 12.71
CA ASN A 425 4.87 7.75 13.27
C ASN A 425 5.56 8.32 14.51
N GLY A 426 5.05 9.45 15.01
CA GLY A 426 5.45 10.01 16.29
C GLY A 426 4.75 11.31 16.61
N THR A 427 5.16 11.95 17.70
CA THR A 427 4.62 13.24 18.15
C THR A 427 5.35 14.42 17.51
N ARG A 428 6.69 14.35 17.41
CA ARG A 428 7.53 15.42 16.85
C ARG A 428 8.13 15.06 15.50
N SER A 429 8.41 13.78 15.30
CA SER A 429 9.03 13.23 14.10
C SER A 429 8.36 11.90 13.76
N PRO A 430 8.23 11.54 12.48
CA PRO A 430 7.71 10.22 12.10
C PRO A 430 8.64 9.07 12.50
N TYR A 431 9.87 9.35 12.95
CA TYR A 431 10.90 8.33 13.24
C TYR A 431 11.03 8.03 14.73
N GLU A 432 10.01 8.34 15.53
CA GLU A 432 9.99 8.04 16.96
C GLU A 432 9.52 6.60 17.24
N GLN A 433 8.66 6.05 16.38
CA GLN A 433 8.07 4.72 16.56
C GLN A 433 7.52 4.15 15.25
N ILE A 434 7.28 2.83 15.24
CA ILE A 434 6.49 2.13 14.24
C ILE A 434 5.27 1.55 14.96
N SER A 435 4.09 1.96 14.52
CA SER A 435 2.82 1.50 15.07
C SER A 435 2.10 0.54 14.13
N PHE A 436 1.32 -0.33 14.73
CA PHE A 436 0.40 -1.25 14.08
C PHE A 436 -1.04 -0.83 14.36
N SER A 437 -1.86 -0.82 13.32
CA SER A 437 -3.31 -0.65 13.41
C SER A 437 -4.02 -1.72 12.60
N MET A 438 -5.19 -2.14 13.06
CA MET A 438 -6.06 -3.07 12.33
C MET A 438 -7.47 -2.48 12.21
N PHE A 439 -8.09 -2.64 11.05
CA PHE A 439 -9.41 -2.10 10.74
C PHE A 439 -10.09 -2.94 9.64
N THR A 440 -11.40 -2.80 9.51
CA THR A 440 -12.21 -3.58 8.57
C THR A 440 -12.57 -2.78 7.32
N LEU A 441 -13.06 -3.46 6.27
CA LEU A 441 -13.67 -2.76 5.14
C LEU A 441 -14.87 -1.90 5.55
N HIS A 442 -15.62 -2.31 6.58
CA HIS A 442 -16.69 -1.49 7.12
C HIS A 442 -16.14 -0.15 7.64
N ASP A 443 -15.06 -0.18 8.43
CA ASP A 443 -14.44 1.04 8.95
C ASP A 443 -13.94 1.94 7.81
N VAL A 444 -13.31 1.37 6.79
CA VAL A 444 -12.87 2.11 5.59
C VAL A 444 -14.05 2.79 4.90
N LEU A 445 -15.14 2.07 4.62
CA LEU A 445 -16.29 2.60 3.90
C LEU A 445 -17.07 3.64 4.71
N GLN A 446 -17.10 3.54 6.04
CA GLN A 446 -17.76 4.52 6.91
C GLN A 446 -16.95 5.82 7.05
N ASN A 447 -15.62 5.75 6.99
CA ASN A 447 -14.74 6.87 7.30
C ASN A 447 -14.11 7.55 6.08
N ILE A 448 -14.12 6.90 4.92
CA ILE A 448 -13.81 7.60 3.67
C ILE A 448 -14.91 8.63 3.42
N PRO A 449 -14.57 9.93 3.27
CA PRO A 449 -15.58 10.95 3.00
C PRO A 449 -16.32 10.60 1.71
N LEU A 450 -17.63 10.33 1.81
CA LEU A 450 -18.50 10.26 0.65
C LEU A 450 -18.44 11.63 0.00
N ALA A 451 -17.69 11.75 -1.10
CA ALA A 451 -17.66 12.98 -1.86
C ALA A 451 -19.10 13.35 -2.24
N ALA A 452 -19.60 14.45 -1.69
CA ALA A 452 -20.80 15.08 -2.21
C ALA A 452 -20.50 15.44 -3.67
N THR A 453 -20.93 14.61 -4.61
CA THR A 453 -20.92 14.91 -6.03
C THR A 453 -21.87 16.06 -6.30
N ALA A 454 -21.43 17.29 -6.01
CA ALA A 454 -22.02 18.49 -6.55
C ALA A 454 -21.40 18.71 -7.94
N PRO A 455 -22.18 18.74 -9.03
CA PRO A 455 -21.64 19.09 -10.33
C PRO A 455 -21.10 20.51 -10.26
N ARG A 456 -19.81 20.69 -10.58
CA ARG A 456 -19.26 22.01 -10.90
C ARG A 456 -20.04 22.55 -12.10
N ARG A 457 -21.03 23.43 -11.84
CA ARG A 457 -21.67 24.22 -12.89
C ARG A 457 -20.57 25.00 -13.60
N ALA A 458 -20.33 24.66 -14.86
CA ALA A 458 -19.52 25.47 -15.76
C ALA A 458 -20.05 26.91 -15.72
N ARG A 459 -19.23 27.84 -15.24
CA ARG A 459 -19.50 29.27 -15.44
C ARG A 459 -19.37 29.53 -16.95
N GLN A 460 -20.49 29.60 -17.64
CA GLN A 460 -20.55 30.16 -18.98
C GLN A 460 -20.04 31.60 -18.92
N HIS A 461 -18.89 31.85 -19.54
CA HIS A 461 -18.44 33.19 -19.87
C HIS A 461 -19.42 33.77 -20.91
N HIS A 462 -20.39 34.56 -20.47
CA HIS A 462 -21.08 35.47 -21.35
C HIS A 462 -20.12 36.60 -21.73
N GLY A 463 -19.51 36.49 -22.91
CA GLY A 463 -18.83 37.59 -23.57
C GLY A 463 -19.83 38.71 -23.88
N LYS A 464 -19.77 39.80 -23.12
CA LYS A 464 -20.36 41.07 -23.55
C LYS A 464 -19.38 41.75 -24.51
N ARG A 465 -19.68 41.67 -25.81
CA ARG A 465 -19.19 42.63 -26.79
C ARG A 465 -19.59 44.04 -26.33
N ARG A 466 -18.62 44.91 -26.10
CA ARG A 466 -18.82 46.36 -26.16
C ARG A 466 -18.06 46.87 -27.38
N SER A 467 -18.82 47.26 -28.40
CA SER A 467 -18.37 48.24 -29.39
C SER A 467 -18.27 49.61 -28.72
N CYS A 468 -17.22 50.37 -29.01
CA CYS A 468 -17.37 51.75 -29.47
C CYS A 468 -16.03 52.24 -30.02
N LEU A 469 -16.10 52.79 -31.24
CA LEU A 469 -15.05 53.49 -31.95
C LEU A 469 -14.68 54.80 -31.23
N MET A 470 -13.42 55.17 -31.43
CA MET A 470 -12.83 56.49 -31.66
C MET A 470 -13.49 57.75 -31.05
N SER A 471 -12.70 58.46 -30.25
CA SER A 471 -12.25 59.83 -30.52
C SER A 471 -10.90 60.03 -29.84
#